data_AF-A0A4P0YDA2-F1
#
_entry.id   AF-A0A4P0YDA2-F1
#
_cell.length_a   1.000
_cell.length_b   1.000
_cell.length_c   1.000
_cell.angle_alpha   90.00
_cell.angle_beta   90.00
_cell.angle_gamma   90.00
#
_symmetry.space_group_name_H-M   'P 1'
#
loop_
_entity.id
_entity.type
_entity.pdbx_description
1 polymer ?
#
loop_
_entity_poly.entity_id
_entity_poly.type
_entity_poly.pdbx_seq_one_letter_code
_entity_poly.pdbx_strand_id
1 'polypeptide(L)'
;MSCLLLASANKALSRCAIVTPRLNNQPLAQLLQLDGPRREVVLRGTEISYFEPGLDPFTLNGDYIVDSLPSLVYSDFKRLSASYDFISVGRTRIADRLCDVIRVVARDGTRYSFIAWLDAETKLPLRVDLLDRDGGNAGAVPGRLLQRWR
;
A
#
# COMPACT_ATOMS: atom_id res chain seq x y z
N MET A 1 -4.07 -13.69 -6.39
CA MET A 1 -4.49 -12.48 -7.12
C MET A 1 -3.24 -11.67 -7.40
N SER A 2 -2.99 -11.31 -8.66
CA SER A 2 -1.89 -10.42 -9.06
C SER A 2 -2.44 -9.00 -9.18
N CYS A 3 -1.76 -8.02 -8.58
CA CYS A 3 -2.23 -6.67 -8.39
C CYS A 3 -1.10 -5.67 -8.72
N LEU A 4 -1.28 -4.81 -9.72
CA LEU A 4 -0.29 -3.78 -10.03
C LEU A 4 -0.48 -2.57 -9.10
N LEU A 5 0.55 -2.14 -8.37
CA LEU A 5 0.58 -0.90 -7.61
C LEU A 5 1.61 0.05 -8.19
N LEU A 6 1.25 1.27 -8.56
CA LEU A 6 2.27 2.34 -8.54
C LEU A 6 2.63 2.61 -7.09
N ALA A 7 3.92 2.72 -6.75
CA ALA A 7 4.42 3.18 -5.46
C ALA A 7 5.42 4.32 -5.67
N SER A 8 5.44 5.30 -4.77
CA SER A 8 6.40 6.41 -4.80
C SER A 8 7.17 6.39 -3.51
N ALA A 9 8.36 5.79 -3.54
CA ALA A 9 9.40 6.09 -2.59
C ALA A 9 10.14 7.32 -3.12
N ASN A 10 10.20 8.40 -2.33
CA ASN A 10 11.02 9.59 -2.60
C ASN A 10 10.69 10.40 -3.87
N LYS A 11 9.42 10.78 -4.08
CA LYS A 11 8.98 11.71 -5.17
C LYS A 11 9.17 11.20 -6.61
N ALA A 12 9.81 10.05 -6.82
CA ALA A 12 9.83 9.37 -8.11
C ALA A 12 8.61 8.43 -8.20
N LEU A 13 7.83 8.55 -9.27
CA LEU A 13 6.78 7.57 -9.58
C LEU A 13 7.46 6.29 -10.05
N SER A 14 7.30 5.19 -9.31
CA SER A 14 7.75 3.87 -9.73
C SER A 14 6.56 2.92 -9.85
N ARG A 15 6.46 2.18 -10.93
CA ARG A 15 5.50 1.09 -11.09
C ARG A 15 6.04 -0.13 -10.39
N CYS A 16 5.20 -0.77 -9.58
CA CYS A 16 5.48 -2.09 -9.02
C CYS A 16 4.28 -3.04 -9.17
N ALA A 17 4.53 -4.34 -9.18
CA ALA A 17 3.48 -5.36 -9.14
C ALA A 17 3.56 -6.07 -7.80
N ILE A 18 2.43 -6.19 -7.08
CA ILE A 18 2.29 -7.06 -5.92
C ILE A 18 1.45 -8.30 -6.28
N VAL A 19 1.94 -9.48 -5.95
CA VAL A 19 1.19 -10.73 -6.10
C VAL A 19 1.07 -11.35 -4.72
N THR A 20 -0.15 -11.54 -4.22
CA THR A 20 -0.39 -12.13 -2.89
C THR A 20 -1.13 -13.48 -2.98
N PRO A 21 -0.46 -14.57 -3.35
CA PRO A 21 -1.02 -15.90 -3.25
C PRO A 21 -1.00 -16.41 -1.80
N ARG A 22 -1.84 -17.40 -1.51
CA ARG A 22 -1.69 -18.24 -0.32
C ARG A 22 -1.32 -19.64 -0.79
N LEU A 23 -0.24 -20.20 -0.27
CA LEU A 23 0.16 -21.58 -0.54
C LEU A 23 0.30 -22.29 0.81
N ASN A 24 -0.35 -23.46 0.98
CA ASN A 24 -0.31 -24.24 2.22
C ASN A 24 -0.63 -23.41 3.49
N ASN A 25 -1.58 -22.48 3.37
CA ASN A 25 -1.98 -21.53 4.42
C ASN A 25 -0.90 -20.52 4.87
N GLN A 26 0.23 -20.45 4.17
CA GLN A 26 1.25 -19.42 4.39
C GLN A 26 1.03 -18.23 3.46
N PRO A 27 1.20 -16.98 3.95
CA PRO A 27 1.20 -15.81 3.11
C PRO A 27 2.41 -15.85 2.18
N LEU A 28 2.14 -15.70 0.88
CA LEU A 28 3.17 -15.37 -0.09
C LEU A 28 2.87 -13.96 -0.59
N ALA A 29 3.91 -13.14 -0.71
CA ALA A 29 3.82 -11.89 -1.46
C ALA A 29 5.05 -11.72 -2.33
N GLN A 30 4.88 -11.14 -3.51
CA GLN A 30 5.99 -10.75 -4.36
C GLN A 30 5.75 -9.32 -4.80
N LEU A 31 6.68 -8.43 -4.49
CA LEU A 31 6.72 -7.07 -4.99
C LEU A 31 7.83 -6.96 -6.04
N LEU A 32 7.46 -6.61 -7.26
CA LEU A 32 8.39 -6.43 -8.36
C LEU A 32 8.38 -4.98 -8.81
N GLN A 33 9.53 -4.31 -8.83
CA GLN A 33 9.67 -3.02 -9.48
C GLN A 33 9.72 -3.20 -11.00
N LEU A 34 8.87 -2.45 -11.71
CA LEU A 34 8.73 -2.51 -13.17
C LEU A 34 9.46 -1.38 -13.90
N ASP A 35 9.93 -0.38 -13.15
CA ASP A 35 10.67 0.77 -13.70
C ASP A 35 12.11 0.75 -13.22
N GLY A 36 13.05 0.96 -14.15
CA GLY A 36 14.47 1.04 -13.83
C GLY A 36 15.11 -0.31 -13.48
N PRO A 37 16.15 -0.33 -12.62
CA PRO A 37 16.83 -1.57 -12.24
C PRO A 37 15.87 -2.53 -11.55
N ARG A 38 15.90 -3.80 -11.97
CA ARG A 38 14.99 -4.84 -11.47
C ARG A 38 15.20 -5.07 -9.99
N ARG A 39 14.32 -4.51 -9.17
CA ARG A 39 14.22 -4.80 -7.73
C ARG A 39 13.05 -5.70 -7.44
N GLU A 40 13.26 -6.66 -6.56
CA GLU A 40 12.25 -7.65 -6.21
C GLU A 40 12.30 -7.93 -4.70
N VAL A 41 11.13 -7.97 -4.08
CA VAL A 41 10.99 -8.34 -2.66
C VAL A 41 9.98 -9.47 -2.56
N VAL A 42 10.37 -10.56 -1.91
CA VAL A 42 9.53 -11.76 -1.76
C VAL A 42 9.27 -12.02 -0.29
N LEU A 43 8.00 -12.13 0.10
CA LEU A 43 7.55 -12.57 1.40
C LEU A 43 7.11 -14.04 1.31
N ARG A 44 7.60 -14.88 2.22
CA ARG A 44 7.17 -16.25 2.43
C ARG A 44 6.99 -16.52 3.92
N GLY A 45 5.75 -16.61 4.38
CA GLY A 45 5.47 -16.74 5.81
C GLY A 45 5.88 -15.48 6.56
N THR A 46 7.01 -15.55 7.26
CA THR A 46 7.63 -14.43 8.00
C THR A 46 9.00 -14.04 7.44
N GLU A 47 9.43 -14.66 6.33
CA GLU A 47 10.73 -14.38 5.70
C GLU A 47 10.55 -13.41 4.54
N ILE A 48 11.27 -12.29 4.58
CA ILE A 48 11.27 -11.26 3.54
C ILE A 48 12.66 -11.23 2.89
N SER A 49 12.74 -11.66 1.65
CA SER A 49 13.97 -11.65 0.86
C SER A 49 14.01 -10.46 -0.10
N TYR A 50 15.13 -9.73 -0.10
CA TYR A 50 15.37 -8.57 -0.94
C TYR A 50 16.36 -8.93 -2.06
N PHE A 51 16.01 -8.57 -3.29
CA PHE A 51 16.83 -8.74 -4.48
C PHE A 51 16.98 -7.39 -5.17
N GLU A 52 18.14 -6.75 -5.03
CA GLU A 52 18.45 -5.46 -5.63
C GLU A 52 19.76 -5.52 -6.44
N PRO A 53 19.82 -4.94 -7.65
CA PRO A 53 21.04 -4.96 -8.45
C PRO A 53 22.16 -4.18 -7.74
N GLY A 54 23.31 -4.81 -7.56
CA GLY A 54 24.46 -4.20 -6.89
C GLY A 54 24.52 -4.43 -5.37
N LEU A 55 23.58 -5.20 -4.82
CA LEU A 55 23.60 -5.65 -3.44
C LEU A 55 23.43 -7.17 -3.38
N ASP A 56 24.14 -7.83 -2.46
CA ASP A 56 23.94 -9.25 -2.23
C ASP A 56 22.54 -9.51 -1.64
N PRO A 57 21.80 -10.51 -2.14
CA PRO A 57 20.48 -10.83 -1.61
C PRO A 57 20.54 -11.16 -0.12
N PHE A 58 19.61 -10.59 0.63
CA PHE A 58 19.50 -10.83 2.07
C PHE A 58 18.06 -11.09 2.47
N THR A 59 17.88 -11.79 3.58
CA THR A 59 16.56 -12.14 4.12
C THR A 59 16.43 -11.61 5.54
N LEU A 60 15.30 -10.96 5.82
CA LEU A 60 14.92 -10.47 7.13
C LEU A 60 13.66 -11.19 7.61
N ASN A 61 13.46 -11.25 8.92
CA ASN A 61 12.20 -11.71 9.49
C ASN A 61 11.23 -10.54 9.66
N GLY A 62 9.98 -10.70 9.22
CA GLY A 62 8.91 -9.72 9.36
C GLY A 62 7.59 -10.21 8.76
N ASP A 63 6.49 -9.62 9.22
CA ASP A 63 5.13 -10.05 8.83
C ASP A 63 4.65 -9.42 7.51
N TYR A 64 5.31 -8.36 7.03
CA TYR A 64 4.91 -7.62 5.84
C TYR A 64 6.06 -6.82 5.19
N ILE A 65 5.92 -6.51 3.89
CA ILE A 65 6.90 -5.73 3.13
C ILE A 65 6.74 -4.24 3.47
N VAL A 66 7.78 -3.64 4.05
CA VAL A 66 7.75 -2.28 4.65
C VAL A 66 7.80 -1.14 3.61
N ASP A 67 8.46 -1.34 2.46
CA ASP A 67 8.84 -0.23 1.57
C ASP A 67 7.81 0.15 0.49
N SER A 68 6.76 -0.65 0.28
CA SER A 68 5.95 -0.53 -0.94
C SER A 68 4.47 -0.26 -0.75
N LEU A 69 3.94 -0.53 0.44
CA LEU A 69 2.55 -0.30 0.78
C LEU A 69 2.46 0.73 1.91
N PRO A 70 1.47 1.65 1.86
CA PRO A 70 1.25 2.58 2.96
C PRO A 70 1.12 1.79 4.27
N SER A 71 1.78 2.26 5.33
CA SER A 71 1.76 1.62 6.66
C SER A 71 0.32 1.38 7.18
N LEU A 72 -0.62 2.20 6.70
CA LEU A 72 -2.06 2.07 6.96
C LEU A 72 -2.63 0.70 6.57
N VAL A 73 -2.11 0.06 5.52
CA VAL A 73 -2.61 -1.25 5.02
C VAL A 73 -2.35 -2.37 6.03
N TYR A 74 -1.29 -2.26 6.82
CA TYR A 74 -0.87 -3.28 7.79
C TYR A 74 -1.24 -2.96 9.23
N SER A 75 -1.87 -1.81 9.47
CA SER A 75 -2.16 -1.33 10.81
C SER A 75 -3.42 -1.96 11.40
N ASP A 76 -3.42 -2.23 12.70
CA ASP A 76 -4.62 -2.67 13.42
C ASP A 76 -5.60 -1.51 13.60
N PHE A 77 -6.68 -1.53 12.81
CA PHE A 77 -7.73 -0.51 12.82
C PHE A 77 -8.41 -0.36 14.19
N LYS A 78 -8.46 -1.41 15.02
CA LYS A 78 -9.03 -1.30 16.39
C LYS A 78 -8.15 -0.42 17.27
N ARG A 79 -6.82 -0.60 17.20
CA ARG A 79 -5.87 0.26 17.94
C ARG A 79 -5.84 1.68 17.37
N LEU A 80 -5.90 1.81 16.04
CA LEU A 80 -5.98 3.11 15.38
C LEU A 80 -7.23 3.89 15.79
N SER A 81 -8.40 3.25 15.92
CA SER A 81 -9.66 3.93 16.30
C SER A 81 -9.62 4.62 17.68
N ALA A 82 -8.66 4.30 18.53
CA ALA A 82 -8.44 5.02 19.78
C ALA A 82 -7.83 6.41 19.54
N SER A 83 -6.99 6.56 18.51
CA SER A 83 -6.18 7.77 18.26
C SER A 83 -6.44 8.44 16.90
N TYR A 84 -7.24 7.82 16.03
CA TYR A 84 -7.62 8.31 14.72
C TYR A 84 -9.13 8.22 14.54
N ASP A 85 -9.68 9.19 13.81
CA ASP A 85 -11.06 9.20 13.33
C ASP A 85 -11.13 8.78 11.87
N PHE A 86 -12.13 7.96 11.57
CA PHE A 86 -12.43 7.47 10.23
C PHE A 86 -13.66 8.19 9.69
N ILE A 87 -13.46 9.09 8.75
CA ILE A 87 -14.50 9.94 8.18
C ILE A 87 -14.84 9.40 6.80
N SER A 88 -16.08 8.94 6.59
CA SER A 88 -16.55 8.58 5.26
C SER A 88 -16.78 9.86 4.45
N VAL A 89 -16.05 10.00 3.34
CA VAL A 89 -16.13 11.19 2.47
C VAL A 89 -17.16 10.96 1.34
N GLY A 90 -17.46 9.70 1.03
CA GLY A 90 -18.47 9.32 0.04
C GLY A 90 -17.97 8.21 -0.87
N ARG A 91 -18.49 8.20 -2.10
CA ARG A 91 -18.14 7.22 -3.14
C ARG A 91 -17.66 7.91 -4.39
N THR A 92 -16.66 7.33 -5.04
CA THR A 92 -16.13 7.80 -6.33
C THR A 92 -15.74 6.62 -7.20
N ARG A 93 -15.38 6.88 -8.45
CA ARG A 93 -14.90 5.86 -9.39
C ARG A 93 -13.41 6.05 -9.67
N ILE A 94 -12.60 5.04 -9.38
CA ILE A 94 -11.17 4.99 -9.71
C ILE A 94 -10.88 3.75 -10.53
N ALA A 95 -10.17 3.92 -11.65
CA ALA A 95 -9.81 2.82 -12.56
C ALA A 95 -11.03 1.96 -12.97
N ASP A 96 -12.15 2.62 -13.24
CA ASP A 96 -13.45 2.03 -13.57
C ASP A 96 -14.09 1.14 -12.49
N ARG A 97 -13.58 1.19 -11.25
CA ARG A 97 -14.19 0.52 -10.11
C ARG A 97 -14.85 1.51 -9.17
N LEU A 98 -15.98 1.12 -8.59
CA LEU A 98 -16.64 1.92 -7.56
C LEU A 98 -15.83 1.83 -6.26
N CYS A 99 -15.54 2.95 -5.64
CA CYS A 99 -14.72 3.04 -4.44
C CYS A 99 -15.43 3.79 -3.33
N ASP A 100 -15.32 3.29 -2.10
CA ASP A 100 -15.61 4.04 -0.89
C ASP A 100 -14.39 4.90 -0.54
N VAL A 101 -14.61 6.19 -0.25
CA VAL A 101 -13.55 7.13 0.12
C VAL A 101 -13.59 7.35 1.63
N ILE A 102 -12.48 7.05 2.29
CA ILE A 102 -12.34 7.16 3.74
C ILE A 102 -11.15 8.05 4.05
N ARG A 103 -11.37 9.08 4.85
CA ARG A 103 -10.32 9.91 5.41
C ARG A 103 -9.97 9.43 6.81
N VAL A 104 -8.69 9.24 7.08
CA VAL A 104 -8.16 8.82 8.37
C VAL A 104 -7.40 10.00 8.96
N VAL A 105 -7.94 10.60 10.02
CA VAL A 105 -7.41 11.83 10.63
C VAL A 105 -7.00 11.56 12.06
N ALA A 106 -5.82 12.04 12.45
CA ALA A 106 -5.35 11.89 13.82
C ALA A 106 -6.16 12.79 14.76
N ARG A 107 -6.71 12.22 15.84
CA ARG A 107 -7.56 12.97 16.81
C ARG A 107 -6.85 14.14 17.48
N ASP A 108 -5.55 13.98 17.66
CA ASP A 108 -4.67 14.96 18.30
C ASP A 108 -4.14 16.03 17.32
N GLY A 109 -4.39 15.88 16.01
CA GLY A 109 -3.92 16.83 14.99
C GLY A 109 -2.39 16.94 14.88
N THR A 110 -1.64 16.02 15.49
CA THR A 110 -0.16 16.04 15.51
C THR A 110 0.46 15.21 14.39
N ARG A 111 -0.29 14.27 13.83
CA ARG A 111 0.18 13.28 12.86
C ARG A 111 -0.41 13.51 11.48
N TYR A 112 0.27 12.95 10.48
CA TYR A 112 -0.23 12.93 9.10
C TYR A 112 -1.60 12.28 9.00
N SER A 113 -2.38 12.77 8.05
CA SER A 113 -3.69 12.22 7.71
C SER A 113 -3.60 11.42 6.41
N PHE A 114 -4.53 10.50 6.19
CA PHE A 114 -4.61 9.73 4.95
C PHE A 114 -5.97 9.87 4.30
N ILE A 115 -6.03 9.79 2.97
CA ILE A 115 -7.26 9.51 2.23
C ILE A 115 -7.07 8.18 1.51
N ALA A 116 -7.90 7.20 1.84
CA ALA A 116 -7.90 5.90 1.17
C ALA A 116 -9.16 5.75 0.31
N TRP A 117 -8.95 5.26 -0.92
CA TRP A 117 -10.00 4.84 -1.82
C TRP A 117 -10.02 3.32 -1.83
N LEU A 118 -11.07 2.73 -1.27
CA LEU A 118 -11.21 1.29 -1.15
C LEU A 118 -12.20 0.79 -2.19
N ASP A 119 -11.85 -0.26 -2.92
CA ASP A 119 -12.77 -0.93 -3.84
C ASP A 119 -14.03 -1.38 -3.10
N ALA A 120 -15.21 -1.03 -3.61
CA ALA A 120 -16.48 -1.30 -2.92
C ALA A 120 -16.75 -2.81 -2.74
N GLU A 121 -16.26 -3.64 -3.66
CA GLU A 121 -16.44 -5.09 -3.67
C GLU A 121 -15.39 -5.82 -2.82
N THR A 122 -14.11 -5.59 -3.10
CA THR A 122 -13.00 -6.35 -2.48
C THR A 122 -12.43 -5.69 -1.22
N LYS A 123 -12.80 -4.43 -0.97
CA LYS A 123 -12.24 -3.58 0.10
C LYS A 123 -10.72 -3.35 -0.01
N LEU A 124 -10.12 -3.68 -1.16
CA LEU A 124 -8.71 -3.43 -1.41
C LEU A 124 -8.46 -1.93 -1.63
N PRO A 125 -7.39 -1.37 -1.06
CA PRO A 125 -7.01 0.02 -1.31
C PRO A 125 -6.54 0.18 -2.75
N LEU A 126 -7.32 0.94 -3.52
CA LEU A 126 -7.00 1.29 -4.90
C LEU A 126 -6.09 2.52 -4.98
N ARG A 127 -6.19 3.41 -3.98
CA ARG A 127 -5.37 4.61 -3.79
C ARG A 127 -5.29 5.01 -2.32
N VAL A 128 -4.16 5.57 -1.88
CA VAL A 128 -3.97 6.08 -0.51
C VAL A 128 -3.10 7.34 -0.52
N ASP A 129 -3.65 8.53 -0.43
CA ASP A 129 -2.85 9.74 -0.38
C ASP A 129 -2.42 10.06 1.07
N LEU A 130 -1.18 10.52 1.27
CA LEU A 130 -0.67 11.02 2.55
C LEU A 130 -0.78 12.54 2.57
N LEU A 131 -1.56 13.06 3.50
CA LEU A 131 -1.79 14.48 3.69
C LEU A 131 -0.93 15.00 4.84
N ASP A 132 -0.35 16.16 4.63
CA ASP A 132 0.29 16.95 5.68
C ASP A 132 -0.74 17.48 6.68
N ARG A 133 -0.26 17.99 7.82
CA ARG A 133 -1.06 18.61 8.88
C ARG A 133 -1.91 19.78 8.35
N ASP A 134 -1.39 20.52 7.37
CA ASP A 134 -2.09 21.66 6.75
C ASP A 134 -3.11 21.25 5.67
N GLY A 135 -3.32 19.94 5.47
CA GLY A 135 -4.19 19.43 4.41
C GLY A 135 -3.59 19.51 3.00
N GLY A 136 -2.37 20.06 2.89
CA GLY A 136 -1.54 19.97 1.70
C GLY A 136 -1.11 18.52 1.44
N ASN A 137 -0.96 18.15 0.17
CA ASN A 137 -0.48 16.83 -0.20
C ASN A 137 1.03 16.74 0.13
N ALA A 138 1.38 16.15 1.29
CA ALA A 138 2.78 15.89 1.69
C ALA A 138 3.46 14.91 0.72
N GLY A 139 2.66 14.08 0.06
CA GLY A 139 3.05 13.19 -1.01
C GLY A 139 1.88 12.27 -1.32
N ALA A 140 1.57 12.10 -2.61
CA ALA A 140 0.73 10.98 -2.98
C ALA A 140 1.54 9.72 -2.70
N VAL A 141 1.16 8.92 -1.69
CA VAL A 141 1.56 7.52 -1.69
C VAL A 141 0.69 6.92 -2.80
N PRO A 142 1.24 6.58 -3.97
CA PRO A 142 0.39 6.01 -4.99
C PRO A 142 -0.03 4.65 -4.41
N GLY A 143 -1.32 4.48 -4.19
CA GLY A 143 -1.96 3.29 -4.67
C GLY A 143 -2.55 3.73 -5.99
N ARG A 144 -1.98 3.34 -7.10
CA ARG A 144 -2.77 3.37 -8.33
C ARG A 144 -2.82 1.94 -8.77
N LEU A 145 -3.94 1.29 -8.44
CA LEU A 145 -4.27 -0.01 -8.98
C LEU A 145 -4.52 0.15 -10.48
N LEU A 146 -3.47 0.00 -11.29
CA LEU A 146 -3.62 -0.02 -12.74
C LEU A 146 -3.84 -1.47 -13.16
N GLN A 147 -5.12 -1.83 -13.29
CA GLN A 147 -5.63 -2.98 -14.06
C GLN A 147 -5.22 -4.38 -13.54
N ARG A 148 -6.26 -5.19 -13.35
CA ARG A 148 -6.19 -6.63 -13.17
C ARG A 148 -5.79 -7.25 -14.51
N TRP A 149 -4.63 -7.91 -14.60
CA TRP A 149 -4.35 -8.77 -15.74
C TRP A 149 -5.31 -9.97 -15.70
N ARG A 150 -6.08 -10.14 -16.79
CA ARG A 150 -6.69 -11.43 -17.14
C ARG A 150 -5.59 -12.38 -17.59
#